data_AF-A0A7S3W633-F1
#
_entry.id   AF-A0A7S3W633-F1
#
_cell.length_a   1.000
_cell.length_b   1.000
_cell.length_c   1.000
_cell.angle_alpha   90.00
_cell.angle_beta   90.00
_cell.angle_gamma   90.00
#
_symmetry.space_group_name_H-M   'P 1'
#
loop_
_entity.id
_entity.type
_entity.pdbx_description
1 polymer ?
#
loop_
_entity_poly.entity_id
_entity_poly.type
_entity_poly.pdbx_seq_one_letter_code
_entity_poly.pdbx_strand_id
1 'polypeptide(L)'
;VGNNSNLVSLTMNLERVDGGISVGNNSNLTSLTMPNLQHVYHRGISVNLNPKLASLTMDNLEYVYGDIGVLDNLKLVSLTMNNLQNVGGGIGVGNNNNLTSLTMNNLQNVGGGIGVLDNDNLASLAMNSLEDVRGGISVRASPRLSRPSALAPPAHPHAALWETASRCSGDGGLAGTSPPQVDLAPTASCDLGDFTSFCSSPPN
;
A
#
# COMPACT_ATOMS: atom_id res chain seq x y z
N VAL A 1 11.72 -0.96 15.09
CA VAL A 1 13.09 -0.41 14.93
C VAL A 1 12.99 0.93 14.25
N GLY A 2 13.41 2.01 14.89
CA GLY A 2 13.36 3.30 14.24
C GLY A 2 14.22 4.37 14.88
N ASN A 3 14.31 5.51 14.19
CA ASN A 3 15.16 6.64 14.57
C ASN A 3 16.65 6.26 14.67
N ASN A 4 17.13 5.37 13.80
CA ASN A 4 18.52 4.92 13.81
C ASN A 4 19.23 5.28 12.50
N SER A 5 20.01 6.37 12.54
CA SER A 5 20.82 6.82 11.41
C SER A 5 22.05 5.96 11.13
N ASN A 6 22.42 5.03 12.02
CA ASN A 6 23.57 4.15 11.82
C ASN A 6 23.16 2.77 11.31
N LEU A 7 21.85 2.46 11.30
CA LEU A 7 21.35 1.19 10.82
C LEU A 7 21.43 1.15 9.30
N VAL A 8 22.29 0.27 8.77
CA VAL A 8 22.48 0.08 7.33
C VAL A 8 21.68 -1.11 6.81
N SER A 9 21.60 -2.20 7.57
CA SER A 9 20.83 -3.38 7.22
C SER A 9 20.15 -3.96 8.44
N LEU A 10 19.01 -4.61 8.23
CA LEU A 10 18.25 -5.28 9.29
C LEU A 10 17.70 -6.61 8.78
N THR A 11 18.08 -7.69 9.45
CA THR A 11 17.57 -9.03 9.17
C THR A 11 16.83 -9.56 10.41
N MET A 12 15.59 -10.02 10.24
CA MET A 12 14.82 -10.66 11.30
C MET A 12 14.46 -12.09 10.90
N ASN A 13 15.02 -13.09 11.59
CA ASN A 13 14.82 -14.51 11.28
C ASN A 13 13.63 -15.12 12.05
N LEU A 14 12.57 -14.34 12.25
CA LEU A 14 11.37 -14.78 12.96
C LEU A 14 10.40 -15.46 11.98
N GLU A 15 9.77 -16.54 12.40
CA GLU A 15 8.67 -17.18 11.64
C GLU A 15 7.32 -16.51 11.88
N ARG A 16 7.10 -16.09 13.12
CA ARG A 16 5.84 -15.51 13.59
C ARG A 16 6.15 -14.28 14.43
N VAL A 17 5.36 -13.24 14.26
CA VAL A 17 5.39 -12.05 15.11
C VAL A 17 4.03 -11.88 15.75
N ASP A 18 4.02 -11.94 17.08
CA ASP A 18 2.86 -11.59 17.89
C ASP A 18 2.88 -10.07 18.13
N GLY A 19 2.07 -9.32 17.38
CA GLY A 19 2.00 -7.86 17.44
C GLY A 19 2.28 -7.17 16.10
N GLY A 20 3.28 -6.29 16.06
CA GLY A 20 3.51 -5.45 14.89
C GLY A 20 4.98 -5.28 14.57
N ILE A 21 5.26 -5.23 13.27
CA ILE A 21 6.58 -4.90 12.75
C ILE A 21 6.53 -3.43 12.33
N SER A 22 7.27 -2.57 13.02
CA SER A 22 7.42 -1.18 12.62
C SER A 22 8.90 -0.90 12.38
N VAL A 23 9.25 -0.53 11.15
CA VAL A 23 10.60 -0.13 10.74
C VAL A 23 10.54 1.24 10.08
N GLY A 24 10.97 2.28 10.80
CA GLY A 24 10.94 3.60 10.21
C GLY A 24 11.85 4.66 10.78
N ASN A 25 12.02 5.73 10.01
CA ASN A 25 12.98 6.80 10.28
C ASN A 25 14.43 6.27 10.43
N ASN A 26 14.87 5.42 9.49
CA ASN A 26 16.26 4.96 9.41
C ASN A 26 16.89 5.51 8.12
N SER A 27 17.58 6.65 8.24
CA SER A 27 18.09 7.41 7.09
C SER A 27 19.17 6.69 6.27
N ASN A 28 19.83 5.68 6.85
CA ASN A 28 20.88 4.91 6.19
C ASN A 28 20.52 3.44 5.92
N LEU A 29 19.29 3.01 6.24
CA LEU A 29 18.87 1.63 6.01
C LEU A 29 18.75 1.38 4.50
N THR A 30 19.48 0.41 3.99
CA THR A 30 19.48 0.03 2.56
C THR A 30 18.76 -1.29 2.31
N SER A 31 18.73 -2.20 3.30
CA SER A 31 18.04 -3.49 3.20
C SER A 31 17.29 -3.87 4.48
N LEU A 32 16.07 -4.38 4.30
CA LEU A 32 15.26 -5.00 5.33
C LEU A 32 14.83 -6.39 4.86
N THR A 33 15.20 -7.43 5.60
CA THR A 33 14.98 -8.81 5.18
C THR A 33 14.37 -9.63 6.31
N MET A 34 13.28 -10.35 6.00
CA MET A 34 12.59 -11.23 6.93
C MET A 34 12.37 -12.59 6.26
N PRO A 35 13.43 -13.41 6.16
CA PRO A 35 13.44 -14.53 5.23
C PRO A 35 12.49 -15.65 5.65
N ASN A 36 12.16 -15.78 6.93
CA ASN A 36 11.33 -16.88 7.45
C ASN A 36 9.94 -16.41 7.88
N LEU A 37 9.64 -15.11 7.79
CA LEU A 37 8.41 -14.55 8.34
C LEU A 37 7.21 -15.04 7.54
N GLN A 38 6.31 -15.75 8.20
CA GLN A 38 5.08 -16.29 7.61
C GLN A 38 3.83 -15.58 8.14
N HIS A 39 3.82 -15.20 9.41
CA HIS A 39 2.63 -14.68 10.08
C HIS A 39 2.92 -13.44 10.93
N VAL A 40 2.09 -12.41 10.80
CA VAL A 40 2.05 -11.25 11.71
C VAL A 40 0.66 -11.12 12.32
N TYR A 41 0.55 -11.38 13.61
CA TYR A 41 -0.72 -11.38 14.34
C TYR A 41 -1.03 -10.01 14.94
N HIS A 42 -2.31 -9.65 15.00
CA HIS A 42 -2.82 -8.41 15.59
C HIS A 42 -2.55 -7.13 14.79
N ARG A 43 -1.37 -6.51 14.88
CA ARG A 43 -1.20 -5.13 14.38
C ARG A 43 -0.90 -5.05 12.89
N GLY A 44 0.15 -5.73 12.43
CA GLY A 44 0.59 -5.66 11.03
C GLY A 44 2.00 -5.08 10.84
N ILE A 45 2.27 -4.63 9.62
CA ILE A 45 3.60 -4.27 9.13
C ILE A 45 3.60 -2.82 8.67
N SER A 46 4.52 -2.02 9.20
CA SER A 46 4.73 -0.63 8.81
C SER A 46 6.21 -0.40 8.50
N VAL A 47 6.52 -0.07 7.25
CA VAL A 47 7.86 0.28 6.78
C VAL A 47 7.82 1.69 6.21
N ASN A 48 8.20 2.68 7.01
CA ASN A 48 8.00 4.09 6.69
C ASN A 48 9.26 4.94 6.87
N LEU A 49 9.45 5.98 6.06
CA LEU A 49 10.53 6.95 6.24
C LEU A 49 11.95 6.32 6.25
N ASN A 50 12.23 5.40 5.33
CA ASN A 50 13.57 4.86 5.11
C ASN A 50 14.07 5.27 3.71
N PRO A 51 14.58 6.51 3.55
CA PRO A 51 14.81 7.11 2.23
C PRO A 51 15.87 6.38 1.38
N LYS A 52 16.74 5.56 1.99
CA LYS A 52 17.76 4.76 1.29
C LYS A 52 17.40 3.29 1.12
N LEU A 53 16.23 2.86 1.60
CA LEU A 53 15.83 1.46 1.54
C LEU A 53 15.62 1.06 0.08
N ALA A 54 16.47 0.18 -0.43
CA ALA A 54 16.43 -0.29 -1.81
C ALA A 54 15.81 -1.69 -1.93
N SER A 55 15.90 -2.50 -0.86
CA SER A 55 15.42 -3.87 -0.82
C SER A 55 14.60 -4.12 0.44
N LEU A 56 13.36 -4.59 0.23
CA LEU A 56 12.45 -5.08 1.26
C LEU A 56 12.00 -6.49 0.87
N THR A 57 12.35 -7.49 1.67
CA THR A 57 12.08 -8.91 1.35
C THR A 57 11.31 -9.59 2.47
N MET A 58 10.14 -10.09 2.12
CA MET A 58 9.21 -10.84 2.99
C MET A 58 8.57 -11.98 2.19
N ASP A 59 9.39 -12.73 1.44
CA ASP A 59 8.89 -13.65 0.41
C ASP A 59 8.07 -14.80 0.97
N ASN A 60 8.26 -15.21 2.22
CA ASN A 60 7.51 -16.29 2.88
C ASN A 60 6.27 -15.81 3.65
N LEU A 61 5.95 -14.51 3.60
CA LEU A 61 4.83 -13.96 4.34
C LEU A 61 3.51 -14.44 3.73
N GLU A 62 2.68 -15.11 4.54
CA GLU A 62 1.40 -15.69 4.12
C GLU A 62 0.21 -14.91 4.70
N TYR A 63 0.31 -14.49 5.97
CA TYR A 63 -0.80 -13.85 6.68
C TYR A 63 -0.37 -12.61 7.46
N VAL A 64 -1.13 -11.53 7.29
CA VAL A 64 -1.06 -10.34 8.14
C VAL A 64 -2.44 -10.07 8.70
N TYR A 65 -2.61 -10.10 10.01
CA TYR A 65 -3.94 -9.93 10.62
C TYR A 65 -4.37 -8.47 10.79
N GLY A 66 -3.46 -7.53 10.61
CA GLY A 66 -3.77 -6.10 10.58
C GLY A 66 -3.30 -5.44 9.28
N ASP A 67 -2.77 -4.22 9.35
CA ASP A 67 -2.47 -3.41 8.16
C ASP A 67 -1.07 -3.67 7.60
N ILE A 68 -0.90 -3.46 6.29
CA ILE A 68 0.40 -3.38 5.63
C ILE A 68 0.59 -1.96 5.10
N GLY A 69 1.58 -1.24 5.63
CA GLY A 69 1.97 0.09 5.18
C GLY A 69 3.41 0.12 4.71
N VAL A 70 3.65 0.49 3.45
CA VAL A 70 4.99 0.74 2.90
C VAL A 70 5.03 2.15 2.32
N LEU A 71 5.58 3.08 3.09
CA LEU A 71 5.47 4.52 2.84
C LEU A 71 6.83 5.22 2.83
N ASP A 72 7.02 6.23 1.98
CA ASP A 72 8.19 7.11 2.00
C ASP A 72 9.55 6.37 1.93
N ASN A 73 9.62 5.26 1.17
CA ASN A 73 10.87 4.54 0.90
C ASN A 73 11.38 4.92 -0.50
N LEU A 74 11.93 6.13 -0.63
CA LEU A 74 12.24 6.76 -1.90
C LEU A 74 13.15 5.95 -2.84
N LYS A 75 13.96 5.02 -2.32
CA LYS A 75 14.89 4.18 -3.10
C LYS A 75 14.37 2.77 -3.37
N LEU A 76 13.19 2.40 -2.89
CA LEU A 76 12.63 1.08 -3.08
C LEU A 76 12.23 0.91 -4.54
N VAL A 77 12.75 -0.12 -5.21
CA VAL A 77 12.56 -0.33 -6.66
C VAL A 77 11.44 -1.31 -6.97
N SER A 78 11.27 -2.32 -6.12
CA SER A 78 10.25 -3.36 -6.27
C SER A 78 9.75 -3.80 -4.91
N LEU A 79 8.47 -4.15 -4.84
CA LEU A 79 7.85 -4.75 -3.67
C LEU A 79 7.10 -6.01 -4.07
N THR A 80 7.52 -7.14 -3.53
CA THR A 80 6.99 -8.45 -3.84
C THR A 80 6.56 -9.14 -2.56
N MET A 81 5.31 -9.58 -2.52
CA MET A 81 4.73 -10.40 -1.44
C MET A 81 3.87 -11.49 -2.06
N ASN A 82 4.44 -12.27 -2.99
CA ASN A 82 3.65 -13.20 -3.80
C ASN A 82 3.04 -14.36 -3.01
N ASN A 83 3.59 -14.72 -1.85
CA ASN A 83 3.01 -15.75 -0.99
C ASN A 83 1.94 -15.23 -0.02
N LEU A 84 1.72 -13.91 0.03
CA LEU A 84 0.72 -13.30 0.91
C LEU A 84 -0.67 -13.69 0.43
N GLN A 85 -1.47 -14.30 1.30
CA GLN A 85 -2.81 -14.79 0.99
C GLN A 85 -3.90 -13.91 1.58
N ASN A 86 -3.70 -13.39 2.80
CA ASN A 86 -4.73 -12.64 3.50
C ASN A 86 -4.17 -11.48 4.32
N VAL A 87 -4.85 -10.35 4.23
CA VAL A 87 -4.62 -9.16 5.06
C VAL A 87 -5.90 -8.84 5.81
N GLY A 88 -5.85 -8.88 7.15
CA GLY A 88 -7.01 -8.59 7.99
C GLY A 88 -7.39 -7.11 8.01
N GLY A 89 -6.42 -6.22 7.83
CA GLY A 89 -6.61 -4.78 7.67
C GLY A 89 -6.52 -4.32 6.21
N GLY A 90 -6.03 -3.10 6.00
CA GLY A 90 -5.78 -2.50 4.69
C GLY A 90 -4.34 -2.64 4.20
N ILE A 91 -4.14 -2.33 2.92
CA ILE A 91 -2.82 -2.27 2.28
C ILE A 91 -2.60 -0.85 1.77
N GLY A 92 -1.59 -0.17 2.28
CA GLY A 92 -1.16 1.16 1.85
C GLY A 92 0.25 1.13 1.29
N VAL A 93 0.41 1.50 0.01
CA VAL A 93 1.71 1.65 -0.63
C VAL A 93 1.78 3.03 -1.27
N GLY A 94 2.66 3.89 -0.77
CA GLY A 94 2.77 5.23 -1.34
C GLY A 94 4.01 6.02 -1.02
N ASN A 95 4.20 7.11 -1.75
CA ASN A 95 5.42 7.93 -1.73
C ASN A 95 6.71 7.10 -1.95
N ASN A 96 6.64 6.01 -2.72
CA ASN A 96 7.80 5.23 -3.10
C ASN A 96 8.15 5.57 -4.55
N ASN A 97 8.69 6.77 -4.79
CA ASN A 97 8.83 7.32 -6.15
C ASN A 97 9.63 6.45 -7.12
N ASN A 98 10.58 5.63 -6.66
CA ASN A 98 11.36 4.72 -7.51
C ASN A 98 10.73 3.31 -7.65
N LEU A 99 9.59 3.06 -7.01
CA LEU A 99 8.91 1.78 -7.09
C LEU A 99 8.40 1.59 -8.52
N THR A 100 8.86 0.53 -9.18
CA THR A 100 8.51 0.19 -10.56
C THR A 100 7.52 -0.96 -10.64
N SER A 101 7.53 -1.85 -9.66
CA SER A 101 6.64 -3.02 -9.59
C SER A 101 6.12 -3.27 -8.18
N LEU A 102 4.84 -3.61 -8.10
CA LEU A 102 4.15 -4.08 -6.90
C LEU A 102 3.42 -5.38 -7.22
N THR A 103 3.80 -6.49 -6.58
CA THR A 103 3.22 -7.81 -6.87
C THR A 103 2.81 -8.55 -5.61
N MET A 104 1.56 -9.00 -5.57
CA MET A 104 0.94 -9.80 -4.50
C MET A 104 0.04 -10.85 -5.12
N ASN A 105 0.62 -11.73 -5.94
CA ASN A 105 -0.18 -12.56 -6.86
C ASN A 105 -1.12 -13.54 -6.16
N ASN A 106 -0.77 -14.08 -4.99
CA ASN A 106 -1.62 -15.02 -4.26
C ASN A 106 -2.54 -14.34 -3.24
N LEU A 107 -2.58 -13.00 -3.19
CA LEU A 107 -3.43 -12.28 -2.25
C LEU A 107 -4.88 -12.51 -2.63
N GLN A 108 -5.66 -13.10 -1.72
CA GLN A 108 -7.07 -13.44 -1.92
C GLN A 108 -8.00 -12.45 -1.23
N ASN A 109 -7.68 -12.08 0.02
CA ASN A 109 -8.63 -11.38 0.87
C ASN A 109 -7.97 -10.18 1.56
N VAL A 110 -8.65 -9.04 1.52
CA VAL A 110 -8.28 -7.81 2.25
C VAL A 110 -9.48 -7.33 3.07
N GLY A 111 -9.33 -7.35 4.39
CA GLY A 111 -10.37 -6.95 5.32
C GLY A 111 -10.63 -5.43 5.35
N GLY A 112 -9.68 -4.62 4.88
CA GLY A 112 -9.79 -3.17 4.69
C GLY A 112 -9.78 -2.76 3.22
N GLY A 113 -9.19 -1.60 2.93
CA GLY A 113 -8.99 -1.08 1.57
C GLY A 113 -7.56 -1.29 1.04
N ILE A 114 -7.39 -1.16 -0.28
CA ILE A 114 -6.10 -1.15 -0.95
C ILE A 114 -5.87 0.26 -1.51
N GLY A 115 -4.85 0.95 -1.02
CA GLY A 115 -4.40 2.25 -1.47
C GLY A 115 -3.01 2.18 -2.10
N VAL A 116 -2.90 2.54 -3.38
CA VAL A 116 -1.62 2.72 -4.07
C VAL A 116 -1.54 4.15 -4.56
N LEU A 117 -0.76 4.99 -3.88
CA LEU A 117 -0.75 6.44 -4.11
C LEU A 117 0.68 6.97 -4.28
N ASP A 118 0.87 7.97 -5.14
CA ASP A 118 2.13 8.71 -5.25
C ASP A 118 3.35 7.80 -5.48
N ASN A 119 3.20 6.82 -6.37
CA ASN A 119 4.30 5.97 -6.84
C ASN A 119 4.61 6.34 -8.30
N ASP A 120 5.31 7.46 -8.49
CA ASP A 120 5.53 8.09 -9.79
C ASP A 120 6.08 7.13 -10.88
N ASN A 121 6.94 6.18 -10.50
CA ASN A 121 7.54 5.22 -11.43
C ASN A 121 6.82 3.87 -11.53
N LEU A 122 5.71 3.67 -10.84
CA LEU A 122 5.03 2.37 -10.80
C LEU A 122 4.48 2.03 -12.18
N ALA A 123 5.03 0.99 -12.79
CA ALA A 123 4.66 0.54 -14.12
C ALA A 123 3.88 -0.78 -14.12
N SER A 124 3.95 -1.55 -13.03
CA SER A 124 3.27 -2.83 -12.89
C SER A 124 2.67 -3.00 -11.50
N LEU A 125 1.38 -3.34 -11.46
CA LEU A 125 0.62 -3.73 -10.27
C LEU A 125 -0.09 -5.05 -10.57
N ALA A 126 0.18 -6.10 -9.78
CA ALA A 126 -0.43 -7.42 -9.98
C ALA A 126 -0.94 -8.01 -8.65
N MET A 127 -2.22 -8.39 -8.65
CA MET A 127 -2.96 -9.01 -7.55
C MET A 127 -3.91 -10.06 -8.14
N ASN A 128 -3.34 -11.07 -8.80
CA ASN A 128 -4.07 -11.94 -9.73
C ASN A 128 -5.11 -12.86 -9.06
N SER A 129 -4.90 -13.23 -7.80
CA SER A 129 -5.80 -14.10 -7.03
C SER A 129 -6.74 -13.32 -6.11
N LEU A 130 -6.88 -12.00 -6.29
CA LEU A 130 -7.68 -11.17 -5.39
C LEU A 130 -9.17 -11.48 -5.56
N GLU A 131 -9.79 -11.97 -4.49
CA GLU A 131 -11.20 -12.41 -4.44
C GLU A 131 -12.08 -11.38 -3.75
N ASP A 132 -11.68 -10.87 -2.58
CA ASP A 132 -12.48 -9.94 -1.76
C ASP A 132 -11.64 -8.77 -1.19
N VAL A 133 -12.23 -7.58 -1.25
CA VAL A 133 -11.74 -6.35 -0.61
C VAL A 133 -12.93 -5.65 0.01
N ARG A 134 -13.00 -5.61 1.35
CA ARG A 134 -14.20 -5.10 2.04
C ARG A 134 -14.35 -3.58 1.97
N GLY A 135 -13.24 -2.85 1.93
CA GLY A 135 -13.22 -1.40 1.84
C GLY A 135 -13.40 -0.92 0.39
N GLY A 136 -12.29 -0.89 -0.35
CA GLY A 136 -12.24 -0.48 -1.76
C GLY A 136 -10.81 -0.46 -2.27
N ILE A 137 -10.63 -0.30 -3.58
CA ILE A 137 -9.32 -0.22 -4.23
C ILE A 137 -9.16 1.18 -4.82
N SER A 138 -8.12 1.90 -4.44
CA SER A 138 -7.77 3.24 -4.93
C SER A 138 -6.34 3.25 -5.45
N VAL A 139 -6.14 3.63 -6.71
CA VAL A 139 -4.81 3.73 -7.34
C VAL A 139 -4.65 5.11 -7.95
N ARG A 140 -3.93 6.00 -7.27
CA ARG A 140 -3.80 7.42 -7.63
C ARG A 140 -2.34 7.79 -7.85
N ALA A 141 -2.10 8.89 -8.59
CA ALA A 141 -0.77 9.46 -8.78
C ALA A 141 0.32 8.41 -9.12
N SER A 142 -0.03 7.47 -10.00
CA SER A 142 0.85 6.41 -10.52
C SER A 142 0.83 6.47 -12.06
N PRO A 143 1.38 7.55 -12.66
CA PRO A 143 1.15 7.90 -14.06
C PRO A 143 1.75 6.91 -15.07
N ARG A 144 2.70 6.07 -14.64
CA ARG A 144 3.36 5.07 -15.49
C ARG A 144 2.65 3.72 -15.50
N LEU A 145 1.61 3.54 -14.69
CA LEU A 145 0.86 2.30 -14.63
C LEU A 145 0.02 2.18 -15.90
N SER A 146 0.47 1.36 -16.85
CA SER A 146 -0.35 0.97 -17.98
C SER A 146 -1.57 0.23 -17.45
N ARG A 147 -2.76 0.60 -17.95
CA ARG A 147 -4.08 0.11 -17.51
C ARG A 147 -3.99 -1.37 -17.08
N PRO A 148 -4.34 -1.73 -15.84
CA PRO A 148 -4.20 -3.09 -15.38
C PRO A 148 -5.11 -4.01 -16.21
N SER A 149 -4.52 -4.81 -17.09
CA SER A 149 -5.24 -5.80 -17.89
C SER A 149 -5.74 -7.01 -17.08
N ALA A 150 -5.51 -7.03 -15.76
CA ALA A 150 -5.63 -8.25 -14.94
C ALA A 150 -6.41 -8.08 -13.63
N LEU A 151 -6.85 -6.88 -13.25
CA LEU A 151 -7.77 -6.74 -12.12
C LEU A 151 -9.20 -6.79 -12.65
N ALA A 152 -9.75 -8.00 -12.74
CA ALA A 152 -11.20 -8.14 -12.74
C ALA A 152 -11.69 -7.52 -11.41
N PRO A 153 -12.71 -6.64 -11.43
CA PRO A 153 -13.30 -6.17 -10.18
C PRO A 153 -13.77 -7.40 -9.38
N PRO A 154 -13.55 -7.43 -8.05
CA PRO A 154 -13.98 -8.55 -7.22
C PRO A 154 -15.48 -8.82 -7.42
N ALA A 155 -15.88 -10.09 -7.31
CA ALA A 155 -17.22 -10.56 -7.66
C ALA A 155 -18.36 -10.06 -6.74
N HIS A 156 -18.13 -9.05 -5.90
CA HIS A 156 -19.07 -8.51 -4.92
C HIS A 156 -19.15 -6.97 -4.96
N PRO A 157 -20.29 -6.36 -4.58
CA PRO A 157 -20.69 -5.01 -5.04
C PRO A 157 -20.06 -3.85 -4.26
N HIS A 158 -18.92 -4.02 -3.58
CA HIS A 158 -18.29 -2.94 -2.84
C HIS A 158 -17.32 -2.18 -3.75
N ALA A 159 -17.82 -1.06 -4.26
CA ALA A 159 -17.18 -0.04 -5.10
C ALA A 159 -15.64 -0.12 -5.29
N ALA A 160 -15.20 -0.77 -6.37
CA ALA A 160 -13.86 -0.56 -6.90
C ALA A 160 -13.83 0.77 -7.70
N LEU A 161 -13.45 1.88 -7.05
CA LEU A 161 -13.22 3.15 -7.71
C LEU A 161 -11.79 3.20 -8.27
N TRP A 162 -11.63 2.78 -9.54
CA TRP A 162 -10.38 2.97 -10.28
C TRP A 162 -10.24 4.45 -10.69
N GLU A 163 -9.83 5.33 -9.79
CA GLU A 163 -9.51 6.70 -10.20
C GLU A 163 -8.00 6.83 -10.39
N THR A 164 -7.52 6.73 -11.64
CA THR A 164 -6.19 7.23 -12.01
C THR A 164 -6.23 8.75 -12.00
N ALA A 165 -6.46 9.35 -10.84
CA ALA A 165 -6.40 10.78 -10.67
C ALA A 165 -4.92 11.19 -10.78
N SER A 166 -4.62 11.91 -11.85
CA SER A 166 -3.44 12.77 -11.95
C SER A 166 -3.32 13.59 -10.68
N ARG A 167 -2.10 13.71 -10.15
CA ARG A 167 -1.71 14.49 -8.96
C ARG A 167 -2.75 15.55 -8.58
N CYS A 168 -3.23 15.53 -7.35
CA CYS A 168 -3.90 16.69 -6.77
C CYS A 168 -2.87 17.82 -6.63
N SER A 169 -2.54 18.47 -7.74
CA SER A 169 -1.88 19.76 -7.74
C SER A 169 -2.93 20.75 -7.24
N GLY A 170 -2.78 21.18 -5.99
CA GLY A 170 -3.50 22.34 -5.51
C GLY A 170 -3.04 23.55 -6.32
N ASP A 171 -3.87 23.97 -7.27
CA ASP A 171 -3.87 25.33 -7.78
C ASP A 171 -5.32 25.77 -7.93
N GLY A 172 -5.72 26.74 -7.11
CA GLY A 172 -7.02 27.37 -7.18
C GLY A 172 -7.18 28.11 -8.49
N GLY A 173 -8.22 27.79 -9.26
CA GLY A 173 -8.57 28.49 -10.48
C GLY A 173 -9.92 28.06 -11.03
N LEU A 174 -10.87 29.01 -11.03
CA LEU A 174 -12.27 28.86 -11.44
C LEU A 174 -12.43 28.63 -12.96
N ALA A 175 -13.39 27.77 -13.35
CA ALA A 175 -14.50 28.05 -14.31
C ALA A 175 -14.93 26.84 -15.18
N GLY A 176 -16.25 26.55 -15.16
CA GLY A 176 -17.16 26.01 -16.21
C GLY A 176 -16.74 24.79 -17.05
N THR A 177 -17.55 23.77 -17.33
CA THR A 177 -19.01 23.65 -17.47
C THR A 177 -19.42 22.16 -17.43
N SER A 178 -20.45 21.79 -16.66
CA SER A 178 -21.14 20.48 -16.67
C SER A 178 -21.98 20.28 -17.96
N PRO A 179 -22.44 19.06 -18.37
CA PRO A 179 -23.42 18.20 -17.62
C PRO A 179 -23.31 16.66 -17.86
N PRO A 180 -24.19 15.78 -17.33
CA PRO A 180 -25.03 15.81 -16.13
C PRO A 180 -24.63 14.74 -15.08
N GLN A 181 -25.25 14.85 -13.91
CA GLN A 181 -24.92 14.20 -12.63
C GLN A 181 -25.22 12.70 -12.55
N VAL A 182 -24.35 11.98 -11.81
CA VAL A 182 -24.77 10.93 -10.89
C VAL A 182 -24.33 11.38 -9.51
N ASP A 183 -25.28 11.46 -8.58
CA ASP A 183 -25.11 11.87 -7.19
C ASP A 183 -23.87 11.20 -6.55
N LEU A 184 -22.81 11.98 -6.33
CA LEU A 184 -21.60 11.55 -5.63
C LEU A 184 -21.59 12.25 -4.27
N ALA A 185 -21.59 11.42 -3.22
CA ALA A 185 -21.44 11.80 -1.81
C ALA A 185 -20.20 12.71 -1.60
N PRO A 186 -20.17 13.52 -0.52
CA PRO A 186 -19.39 14.74 -0.46
C PRO A 186 -17.89 14.50 -0.65
N THR A 187 -17.28 15.36 -1.45
CA THR A 187 -15.84 15.40 -1.76
C THR A 187 -15.02 15.45 -0.48
N ALA A 188 -14.48 14.31 -0.06
CA ALA A 188 -13.50 14.23 1.00
C ALA A 188 -12.19 14.87 0.51
N SER A 189 -11.93 16.08 1.00
CA SER A 189 -10.63 16.74 0.96
C SER A 189 -9.59 15.79 1.55
N CYS A 190 -8.64 15.35 0.72
CA CYS A 190 -7.58 14.44 1.13
C CYS A 190 -6.45 15.27 1.75
N ASP A 191 -6.53 15.53 3.05
CA ASP A 191 -5.42 16.05 3.82
C ASP A 191 -4.38 14.92 4.01
N LEU A 192 -3.14 15.15 3.60
CA LEU A 192 -2.04 14.17 3.57
C LEU A 192 -1.50 13.82 4.97
N GLY A 193 -2.23 14.18 6.03
CA GLY A 193 -1.79 14.11 7.42
C GLY A 193 -2.07 12.80 8.15
N ASP A 194 -3.00 11.95 7.68
CA ASP A 194 -3.42 10.81 8.51
C ASP A 194 -3.96 9.60 7.72
N PHE A 195 -3.07 8.77 7.17
CA PHE A 195 -3.46 7.49 6.56
C PHE A 195 -4.03 6.47 7.56
N THR A 196 -3.91 6.73 8.88
CA THR A 196 -4.59 5.91 9.89
C THR A 196 -6.12 6.00 9.79
N SER A 197 -6.64 7.10 9.23
CA SER A 197 -8.08 7.32 8.99
C SER A 197 -8.65 6.53 7.81
N PHE A 198 -7.82 6.12 6.83
CA PHE A 198 -8.26 5.24 5.73
C PHE A 198 -8.28 3.76 6.14
N CYS A 199 -7.47 3.36 7.14
CA CYS A 199 -7.42 1.99 7.66
C CYS A 199 -8.36 1.75 8.86
N SER A 200 -8.94 2.82 9.43
CA SER A 200 -9.96 2.70 10.49
C SER A 200 -11.33 3.08 9.94
N SER A 201 -12.09 2.07 9.47
CA SER A 201 -13.54 2.23 9.47
C SER A 201 -14.00 2.42 10.92
N PRO A 202 -14.93 3.35 11.23
CA PRO A 202 -15.56 3.35 12.53
C PRO A 202 -16.33 2.02 12.68
N PRO A 203 -16.32 1.38 13.86
CA PRO A 203 -17.22 0.27 14.11
C PRO A 203 -18.66 0.81 14.07
N ASN A 204 -19.50 0.13 13.28
CA ASN A 204 -20.96 0.21 13.18
C ASN A 204 -21.67 1.43 13.78
#